data_AF-A0A972JT55-F1
#
_entry.id   AF-A0A972JT55-F1
#
_cell.length_a   1.000
_cell.length_b   1.000
_cell.length_c   1.000
_cell.angle_alpha   90.00
_cell.angle_beta   90.00
_cell.angle_gamma   90.00
#
_symmetry.space_group_name_H-M   'P 1'
#
loop_
_entity.id
_entity.type
_entity.pdbx_description
1 polymer ?
#
loop_
_entity_poly.entity_id
_entity_poly.type
_entity_poly.pdbx_seq_one_letter_code
_entity_poly.pdbx_strand_id
1 'polypeptide(L)'
;MGFLRHVIGLIVVLLLSALSAAAMPLAPTASYQVEFFSHQETAIAEHTDLHLAARAPSMAVANVVIAGAAVAEHGNGIVMLGHETHAASSGFRVGLNATNRTVPNGSPYSQADYDAYVQRKLDAGETPSSPEDYVQRRQELDQNRADGTRRQEQYRQEMTDIHGEENVLTERFLRNANGDVVRDPVTGEGRRLDCVVVNGQCGYAAEVTSPTVDKTQQIRKETNIRNAGGTFVQNPRTGELIELENTSEIIRLE
;
A
#
# COMPACT_ATOMS: atom_id res chain seq x y z
N MET A 1 -22.58 27.50 47.43
CA MET A 1 -21.92 28.06 46.23
C MET A 1 -21.73 27.08 45.06
N GLY A 2 -21.95 25.77 45.21
CA GLY A 2 -21.77 24.80 44.12
C GLY A 2 -22.82 24.85 43.00
N PHE A 3 -24.06 25.20 43.33
CA PHE A 3 -25.19 25.19 42.38
C PHE A 3 -25.07 26.29 41.31
N LEU A 4 -24.63 27.50 41.71
CA LEU A 4 -24.45 28.62 40.77
C LEU A 4 -23.33 28.35 39.75
N ARG A 5 -22.29 27.60 40.14
CA ARG A 5 -21.19 27.20 39.25
C ARG A 5 -21.65 26.25 38.15
N HIS A 6 -22.61 25.36 38.46
CA HIS A 6 -23.14 24.41 37.49
C HIS A 6 -24.07 25.09 36.47
N VAL A 7 -24.88 26.05 36.92
CA VAL A 7 -25.76 26.81 36.03
C VAL A 7 -24.96 27.68 35.05
N ILE A 8 -23.89 28.34 35.52
CA ILE A 8 -23.01 29.13 34.64
C ILE A 8 -22.30 28.24 33.61
N GLY A 9 -21.81 27.06 34.02
CA GLY A 9 -21.18 26.12 33.10
C GLY A 9 -22.10 25.65 31.98
N LEU A 10 -23.38 25.40 32.28
CA LEU A 10 -24.35 24.92 31.30
C LEU A 10 -24.74 26.00 30.27
N ILE A 11 -24.77 27.27 30.68
CA ILE A 11 -25.05 28.41 29.78
C ILE A 11 -23.88 28.63 28.79
N VAL A 12 -22.63 28.45 29.22
CA VAL A 12 -21.45 28.62 28.35
C VAL A 12 -21.40 27.53 27.26
N VAL A 13 -21.76 26.29 27.59
CA VAL A 13 -21.79 25.18 26.63
C VAL A 13 -22.88 25.38 25.56
N LEU A 14 -24.04 25.92 25.94
CA LEU A 14 -25.13 26.25 25.02
C LEU A 14 -24.79 27.40 24.07
N LEU A 15 -24.03 28.39 24.52
CA LEU A 15 -23.61 29.51 23.66
C LEU A 15 -22.50 29.13 22.67
N LEU A 16 -21.64 28.17 23.02
CA LEU A 16 -20.57 27.71 22.12
C LEU A 16 -21.06 26.82 20.96
N SER A 17 -22.23 26.19 21.11
CA SER A 17 -22.78 25.26 20.11
C SER A 17 -23.60 25.94 19.00
N ALA A 18 -23.87 27.25 19.09
CA ALA A 18 -24.66 27.99 18.11
C ALA A 18 -23.83 28.70 17.01
N LEU A 19 -22.49 28.57 16.99
CA LEU A 19 -21.61 29.39 16.14
C LEU A 19 -20.92 28.65 14.97
N SER A 20 -21.36 27.44 14.61
CA SER A 20 -20.69 26.60 13.60
C SER A 20 -21.48 26.35 12.31
N ALA A 21 -22.35 27.29 11.91
CA ALA A 21 -23.12 27.19 10.67
C ALA A 21 -23.03 28.48 9.81
N ALA A 22 -21.89 28.70 9.15
CA ALA A 22 -21.81 29.45 7.88
C ALA A 22 -20.36 29.51 7.37
N ALA A 23 -20.00 28.64 6.42
CA ALA A 23 -19.02 28.93 5.37
C ALA A 23 -18.91 27.71 4.44
N MET A 24 -19.66 27.69 3.34
CA MET A 24 -19.35 26.86 2.19
C MET A 24 -18.76 27.76 1.09
N PRO A 25 -17.56 27.48 0.57
CA PRO A 25 -17.03 28.19 -0.59
C PRO A 25 -17.67 27.66 -1.88
N LEU A 26 -18.22 28.55 -2.70
CA LEU A 26 -18.61 28.26 -4.08
C LEU A 26 -17.38 27.90 -4.91
N ALA A 27 -17.41 26.75 -5.58
CA ALA A 27 -16.46 26.40 -6.62
C ALA A 27 -16.83 27.10 -7.95
N PRO A 28 -15.86 27.62 -8.72
CA PRO A 28 -16.12 28.18 -10.04
C PRO A 28 -16.26 27.07 -11.09
N THR A 29 -17.33 27.12 -11.87
CA THR A 29 -17.53 26.35 -13.10
C THR A 29 -16.71 26.98 -14.23
N ALA A 30 -15.60 26.33 -14.60
CA ALA A 30 -14.87 26.64 -15.83
C ALA A 30 -15.48 25.83 -16.99
N SER A 31 -16.15 26.51 -17.92
CA SER A 31 -16.59 25.93 -19.19
C SER A 31 -15.41 25.89 -20.17
N TYR A 32 -14.90 24.69 -20.48
CA TYR A 32 -14.01 24.48 -21.61
C TYR A 32 -14.84 24.28 -22.88
N GLN A 33 -14.73 25.19 -23.84
CA GLN A 33 -15.15 24.93 -25.22
C GLN A 33 -14.02 24.17 -25.92
N VAL A 34 -14.35 23.00 -26.47
CA VAL A 34 -13.49 22.22 -27.36
C VAL A 34 -13.99 22.45 -28.78
N GLU A 35 -13.21 23.16 -29.59
CA GLU A 35 -13.42 23.25 -31.03
C GLU A 35 -13.04 21.91 -31.67
N PHE A 36 -14.02 21.23 -32.26
CA PHE A 36 -13.81 20.05 -33.10
C PHE A 36 -13.49 20.49 -34.53
N PHE A 37 -12.28 20.21 -34.99
CA PHE A 37 -11.96 20.25 -36.42
C PHE A 37 -12.50 18.98 -37.10
N SER A 38 -13.12 19.17 -38.26
CA SER A 38 -13.72 18.11 -39.08
C SER A 38 -12.66 17.14 -39.64
N HIS A 39 -12.90 15.84 -39.45
CA HIS A 39 -12.17 14.76 -40.09
C HIS A 39 -12.28 14.85 -41.62
N GLN A 40 -11.15 14.94 -42.31
CA GLN A 40 -11.09 14.75 -43.75
C GLN A 40 -11.03 13.24 -44.02
N GLU A 41 -12.07 12.72 -44.66
CA GLU A 41 -12.23 11.31 -45.00
C GLU A 41 -11.43 11.02 -46.28
N THR A 42 -10.20 10.52 -46.15
CA THR A 42 -9.49 9.88 -47.27
C THR A 42 -9.90 8.42 -47.33
N ALA A 43 -10.73 8.09 -48.32
CA ALA A 43 -11.09 6.72 -48.66
C ALA A 43 -9.83 5.93 -49.04
N ILE A 44 -9.45 4.97 -48.20
CA ILE A 44 -8.48 3.94 -48.54
C ILE A 44 -9.28 2.74 -49.02
N ALA A 45 -9.15 2.41 -50.30
CA ALA A 45 -9.71 1.19 -50.86
C ALA A 45 -8.96 -0.03 -50.29
N GLU A 46 -9.64 -0.82 -49.47
CA GLU A 46 -9.13 -2.05 -48.91
C GLU A 46 -9.24 -3.17 -49.97
N HIS A 47 -8.12 -3.53 -50.60
CA HIS A 47 -8.06 -4.73 -51.44
C HIS A 47 -7.76 -5.95 -50.55
N THR A 48 -8.80 -6.70 -50.22
CA THR A 48 -8.71 -8.02 -49.61
C THR A 48 -8.44 -9.04 -50.72
N ASP A 49 -7.17 -9.28 -51.05
CA ASP A 49 -6.69 -10.57 -51.57
C ASP A 49 -5.16 -10.51 -51.77
N LEU A 50 -4.41 -10.78 -50.69
CA LEU A 50 -3.00 -11.17 -50.79
C LEU A 50 -2.88 -12.66 -50.48
N HIS A 51 -3.06 -13.48 -51.51
CA HIS A 51 -2.66 -14.89 -51.45
C HIS A 51 -1.11 -14.97 -51.43
N LEU A 52 -0.54 -15.17 -50.24
CA LEU A 52 0.87 -15.53 -50.09
C LEU A 52 1.07 -17.00 -50.53
N ALA A 53 1.28 -17.20 -51.83
CA ALA A 53 1.82 -18.45 -52.34
C ALA A 53 3.30 -18.53 -51.97
N ALA A 54 3.63 -19.26 -50.90
CA ALA A 54 5.01 -19.58 -50.55
C ALA A 54 5.62 -20.50 -51.62
N ARG A 55 6.34 -19.91 -52.57
CA ARG A 55 7.20 -20.67 -53.50
C ARG A 55 8.53 -20.94 -52.80
N ALA A 56 8.83 -22.20 -52.51
CA ALA A 56 10.12 -22.59 -51.95
C ALA A 56 11.27 -22.16 -52.89
N PRO A 57 12.36 -21.55 -52.37
CA PRO A 57 13.46 -21.09 -53.21
C PRO A 57 14.31 -22.28 -53.68
N SER A 58 14.84 -22.17 -54.91
CA SER A 58 15.86 -23.08 -55.42
C SER A 58 17.15 -22.91 -54.64
N MET A 59 17.73 -24.00 -54.16
CA MET A 59 19.01 -24.01 -53.46
C MET A 59 20.15 -23.53 -54.38
N ALA A 60 20.62 -22.31 -54.18
CA ALA A 60 21.96 -21.87 -54.59
C ALA A 60 22.40 -20.60 -53.82
N VAL A 61 23.26 -20.84 -52.83
CA VAL A 61 24.41 -20.02 -52.39
C VAL A 61 24.22 -18.54 -51.99
N ALA A 62 24.33 -18.33 -50.66
CA ALA A 62 24.98 -17.27 -49.88
C ALA A 62 25.10 -15.82 -50.44
N ASN A 63 24.37 -14.90 -49.79
CA ASN A 63 24.89 -13.79 -48.96
C ASN A 63 23.90 -12.62 -48.96
N VAL A 64 23.04 -12.57 -47.94
CA VAL A 64 22.47 -11.30 -47.48
C VAL A 64 22.92 -11.13 -46.04
N VAL A 65 24.09 -10.53 -45.88
CA VAL A 65 24.53 -9.94 -44.62
C VAL A 65 23.75 -8.65 -44.47
N ILE A 66 22.76 -8.61 -43.57
CA ILE A 66 22.22 -7.35 -43.07
C ILE A 66 23.15 -6.89 -41.95
N ALA A 67 24.31 -6.34 -42.34
CA ALA A 67 25.15 -5.55 -41.45
C ALA A 67 24.68 -4.11 -41.55
N GLY A 68 23.72 -3.75 -40.70
CA GLY A 68 23.28 -2.39 -40.50
C GLY A 68 22.66 -2.31 -39.11
N ALA A 69 23.29 -1.55 -38.21
CA ALA A 69 22.68 -1.15 -36.96
C ALA A 69 21.46 -0.27 -37.29
N ALA A 70 20.27 -0.88 -37.33
CA ALA A 70 19.03 -0.14 -37.39
C ALA A 70 18.69 0.29 -35.96
N VAL A 71 19.01 1.54 -35.63
CA VAL A 71 18.38 2.22 -34.49
C VAL A 71 16.95 2.52 -34.92
N ALA A 72 16.02 1.66 -34.51
CA ALA A 72 14.60 1.90 -34.67
C ALA A 72 14.14 2.88 -33.58
N GLU A 73 14.44 4.16 -33.77
CA GLU A 73 13.69 5.22 -33.11
C GLU A 73 12.53 5.60 -34.03
N HIS A 74 11.31 5.25 -33.61
CA HIS A 74 10.03 5.70 -34.18
C HIS A 74 10.04 6.00 -35.69
N GLY A 75 10.03 4.96 -36.52
CA GLY A 75 9.92 5.14 -37.96
C GLY A 75 9.33 3.93 -38.67
N ASN A 76 8.36 4.19 -39.56
CA ASN A 76 7.89 3.20 -40.53
C ASN A 76 9.09 2.63 -41.30
N GLY A 77 9.34 1.32 -41.18
CA GLY A 77 10.34 0.65 -42.00
C GLY A 77 9.80 0.44 -43.41
N ILE A 78 10.33 1.18 -44.39
CA ILE A 78 10.06 0.92 -45.80
C ILE A 78 11.06 -0.15 -46.26
N VAL A 79 10.57 -1.34 -46.59
CA VAL A 79 11.38 -2.35 -47.28
C VAL A 79 11.19 -2.13 -48.78
N MET A 80 12.20 -1.60 -49.46
CA MET A 80 12.18 -1.48 -50.92
C MET A 80 12.66 -2.79 -51.57
N LEU A 81 11.80 -3.40 -52.38
CA LEU A 81 12.14 -4.57 -53.21
C LEU A 81 12.02 -4.17 -54.69
N GLY A 82 13.13 -3.77 -55.32
CA GLY A 82 13.18 -3.44 -56.75
C GLY A 82 12.50 -2.10 -57.14
N HIS A 83 12.23 -1.93 -58.44
CA HIS A 83 11.70 -0.68 -59.04
C HIS A 83 10.21 -0.39 -58.75
N GLU A 84 9.58 -1.16 -57.87
CA GLU A 84 8.19 -0.94 -57.46
C GLU A 84 8.13 -0.68 -55.95
N THR A 85 7.72 0.54 -55.58
CA THR A 85 7.54 0.94 -54.19
C THR A 85 6.23 0.35 -53.66
N HIS A 86 6.30 -0.82 -53.02
CA HIS A 86 5.17 -1.40 -52.28
C HIS A 86 5.25 -0.93 -50.82
N ALA A 87 4.40 0.04 -50.44
CA ALA A 87 4.26 0.45 -49.05
C ALA A 87 3.35 -0.54 -48.31
N ALA A 88 3.92 -1.61 -47.76
CA ALA A 88 3.22 -2.45 -46.80
C ALA A 88 3.30 -1.79 -45.42
N SER A 89 2.23 -1.13 -44.95
CA SER A 89 2.13 -0.79 -43.54
C SER A 89 1.80 -2.08 -42.78
N SER A 90 2.83 -2.80 -42.35
CA SER A 90 2.65 -3.78 -41.28
C SER A 90 2.33 -2.97 -40.03
N GLY A 91 1.03 -2.82 -39.76
CA GLY A 91 0.49 -2.16 -38.56
C GLY A 91 0.83 -2.97 -37.32
N PHE A 92 2.12 -3.05 -36.99
CA PHE A 92 2.52 -3.51 -35.68
C PHE A 92 2.10 -2.41 -34.70
N ARG A 93 0.99 -2.62 -33.98
CA ARG A 93 0.72 -1.91 -32.72
C ARG A 93 1.74 -2.38 -31.68
N VAL A 94 2.97 -1.94 -31.88
CA VAL A 94 4.14 -2.17 -31.04
C VAL A 94 4.02 -1.21 -29.86
N GLY A 95 3.18 -1.60 -28.90
CA GLY A 95 3.61 -1.47 -27.51
C GLY A 95 4.64 -2.56 -27.21
N LEU A 96 5.79 -2.60 -27.91
CA LEU A 96 6.91 -3.48 -27.55
C LEU A 96 7.72 -2.85 -26.42
N ASN A 97 7.03 -2.40 -25.37
CA ASN A 97 7.56 -2.66 -24.05
C ASN A 97 6.91 -3.97 -23.62
N ALA A 98 7.35 -5.07 -24.24
CA ALA A 98 7.12 -6.39 -23.68
C ALA A 98 7.99 -6.46 -22.41
N THR A 99 7.62 -5.71 -21.37
CA THR A 99 8.08 -5.95 -20.01
C THR A 99 7.83 -7.42 -19.80
N ASN A 100 8.92 -8.17 -19.67
CA ASN A 100 8.88 -9.59 -19.37
C ASN A 100 7.83 -9.78 -18.27
N ARG A 101 6.73 -10.48 -18.55
CA ARG A 101 5.64 -10.66 -17.57
C ARG A 101 5.82 -11.93 -16.75
N THR A 102 6.88 -12.69 -17.04
CA THR A 102 7.17 -13.91 -16.30
C THR A 102 7.95 -13.57 -15.05
N VAL A 103 7.49 -14.09 -13.92
CA VAL A 103 8.24 -14.08 -12.69
C VAL A 103 9.60 -14.78 -12.90
N PRO A 104 10.72 -14.21 -12.40
CA PRO A 104 12.04 -14.83 -12.54
C PRO A 104 12.07 -16.27 -12.04
N ASN A 105 12.77 -17.12 -12.79
CA ASN A 105 12.94 -18.52 -12.41
C ASN A 105 13.64 -18.63 -11.04
N GLY A 106 13.14 -19.50 -10.16
CA GLY A 106 13.64 -19.63 -8.78
C GLY A 106 13.08 -18.60 -7.79
N SER A 107 12.17 -17.71 -8.22
CA SER A 107 11.40 -16.87 -7.30
C SER A 107 10.61 -17.72 -6.30
N PRO A 108 10.53 -17.31 -5.01
CA PRO A 108 9.65 -17.95 -4.05
C PRO A 108 8.17 -17.66 -4.29
N TYR A 109 7.85 -16.73 -5.20
CA TYR A 109 6.47 -16.37 -5.58
C TYR A 109 6.09 -16.97 -6.91
N SER A 110 4.84 -17.41 -7.03
CA SER A 110 4.33 -18.01 -8.24
C SER A 110 3.95 -16.96 -9.29
N GLN A 111 3.84 -17.38 -10.55
CA GLN A 111 3.27 -16.56 -11.61
C GLN A 111 1.84 -16.12 -11.26
N ALA A 112 1.04 -17.01 -10.68
CA ALA A 112 -0.33 -16.72 -10.28
C ALA A 112 -0.41 -15.59 -9.23
N ASP A 113 0.54 -15.53 -8.29
CA ASP A 113 0.62 -14.44 -7.31
C ASP A 113 0.89 -13.10 -7.98
N TYR A 114 1.78 -13.08 -8.98
CA TYR A 114 2.08 -11.88 -9.75
C TYR A 114 0.90 -11.46 -10.63
N ASP A 115 0.22 -12.40 -11.29
CA ASP A 115 -0.96 -12.12 -12.11
C ASP A 115 -2.10 -11.54 -11.26
N ALA A 116 -2.32 -12.07 -10.05
CA ALA A 116 -3.28 -11.52 -9.11
C ALA A 116 -2.89 -10.10 -8.62
N TYR A 117 -1.59 -9.86 -8.38
CA TYR A 117 -1.07 -8.53 -8.07
C TYR A 117 -1.33 -7.54 -9.21
N VAL A 118 -1.05 -7.94 -10.44
CA VAL A 118 -1.27 -7.14 -11.65
C VAL A 118 -2.74 -6.79 -11.78
N GLN A 119 -3.64 -7.78 -11.66
CA GLN A 119 -5.08 -7.54 -11.77
C GLN A 119 -5.56 -6.52 -10.74
N ARG A 120 -5.15 -6.66 -9.47
CA ARG A 120 -5.52 -5.70 -8.42
C ARG A 120 -5.03 -4.28 -8.71
N LYS A 121 -3.84 -4.13 -9.30
CA LYS A 121 -3.29 -2.82 -9.67
C LYS A 121 -4.06 -2.20 -10.83
N LEU A 122 -4.38 -3.00 -11.85
CA LEU A 122 -5.20 -2.56 -12.97
C LEU A 122 -6.61 -2.15 -12.51
N ASP A 123 -7.24 -2.93 -11.62
CA ASP A 123 -8.55 -2.61 -11.04
C ASP A 123 -8.53 -1.30 -10.24
N ALA A 124 -7.39 -0.97 -9.60
CA ALA A 124 -7.17 0.28 -8.90
C ALA A 124 -6.78 1.45 -9.83
N GLY A 125 -6.68 1.24 -11.15
CA GLY A 125 -6.21 2.24 -12.11
C GLY A 125 -4.72 2.57 -11.98
N GLU A 126 -3.94 1.69 -11.33
CA GLU A 126 -2.51 1.85 -11.10
C GLU A 126 -1.67 1.04 -12.10
N THR A 127 -0.48 1.54 -12.41
CA THR A 127 0.50 0.79 -13.20
C THR A 127 1.17 -0.28 -12.33
N PRO A 128 1.07 -1.58 -12.68
CA PRO A 128 1.79 -2.63 -11.97
C PRO A 128 3.31 -2.47 -12.13
N SER A 129 4.05 -2.84 -11.09
CA SER A 129 5.52 -2.96 -11.17
C SER A 129 5.93 -4.15 -12.03
N SER A 130 7.19 -4.16 -12.51
CA SER A 130 7.77 -5.32 -13.18
C SER A 130 7.74 -6.56 -12.27
N PRO A 131 7.83 -7.79 -12.81
CA PRO A 131 7.93 -8.99 -11.99
C PRO A 131 9.15 -8.97 -11.08
N GLU A 132 10.29 -8.44 -11.53
CA GLU A 132 11.51 -8.33 -10.74
C GLU A 132 11.29 -7.42 -9.52
N ASP A 133 10.73 -6.22 -9.73
CA ASP A 133 10.44 -5.27 -8.66
C ASP A 133 9.38 -5.82 -7.69
N TYR A 134 8.39 -6.56 -8.21
CA TYR A 134 7.40 -7.23 -7.40
C TYR A 134 8.06 -8.25 -6.46
N VAL A 135 8.90 -9.13 -7.00
CA VAL A 135 9.60 -10.15 -6.22
C VAL A 135 10.49 -9.51 -5.16
N GLN A 136 11.31 -8.52 -5.54
CA GLN A 136 12.19 -7.82 -4.61
C GLN A 136 11.38 -7.18 -3.47
N ARG A 137 10.34 -6.41 -3.79
CA ARG A 137 9.51 -5.74 -2.78
C ARG A 137 8.83 -6.75 -1.86
N ARG A 138 8.37 -7.89 -2.39
CA ARG A 138 7.72 -8.93 -1.58
C ARG A 138 8.73 -9.60 -0.63
N GLN A 139 9.94 -9.88 -1.10
CA GLN A 139 11.01 -10.41 -0.25
C GLN A 139 11.36 -9.42 0.87
N GLU A 140 11.50 -8.13 0.56
CA GLU A 140 11.72 -7.08 1.57
C GLU A 140 10.58 -7.03 2.60
N LEU A 141 9.33 -7.13 2.16
CA LEU A 141 8.17 -7.15 3.08
C LEU A 141 8.15 -8.40 3.96
N ASP A 142 8.49 -9.57 3.42
CA ASP A 142 8.54 -10.81 4.17
C ASP A 142 9.71 -10.80 5.17
N GLN A 143 10.86 -10.25 4.78
CA GLN A 143 12.00 -10.03 5.68
C GLN A 143 11.64 -9.05 6.80
N ASN A 144 11.03 -7.91 6.47
CA ASN A 144 10.58 -6.93 7.47
C ASN A 144 9.59 -7.54 8.47
N ARG A 145 8.68 -8.41 7.99
CA ARG A 145 7.76 -9.15 8.86
C ARG A 145 8.51 -10.11 9.77
N ALA A 146 9.41 -10.92 9.21
CA ALA A 146 10.20 -11.90 9.97
C ALA A 146 11.06 -11.22 11.04
N ASP A 147 11.72 -10.11 10.69
CA ASP A 147 12.52 -9.33 11.63
C ASP A 147 11.67 -8.64 12.69
N GLY A 148 10.47 -8.14 12.33
CA GLY A 148 9.51 -7.62 13.30
C GLY A 148 9.12 -8.67 14.35
N THR A 149 8.75 -9.87 13.90
CA THR A 149 8.43 -11.00 14.78
C THR A 149 9.62 -11.40 15.65
N ARG A 150 10.82 -11.46 15.08
CA ARG A 150 12.05 -11.79 15.82
C ARG A 150 12.29 -10.84 16.99
N ARG A 151 12.18 -9.52 16.75
CA ARG A 151 12.38 -8.50 17.80
C ARG A 151 11.34 -8.60 18.91
N GLN A 152 10.07 -8.79 18.55
CA GLN A 152 8.99 -8.95 19.53
C GLN A 152 9.21 -10.18 20.40
N GLU A 153 9.60 -11.30 19.80
CA GLU A 153 9.90 -12.53 20.55
C GLU A 153 11.13 -12.38 21.43
N GLN A 154 12.20 -11.76 20.92
CA GLN A 154 13.41 -11.47 21.71
C GLN A 154 13.06 -10.64 22.97
N TYR A 155 12.30 -9.55 22.79
CA TYR A 155 11.89 -8.72 23.91
C TYR A 155 10.96 -9.47 24.89
N ARG A 156 10.02 -10.26 24.36
CA ARG A 156 9.14 -11.10 25.18
C ARG A 156 9.95 -12.07 26.04
N GLN A 157 10.94 -12.75 25.47
CA GLN A 157 11.80 -13.69 26.18
C GLN A 157 12.57 -13.00 27.30
N GLU A 158 13.20 -11.87 26.99
CA GLU A 158 13.93 -11.08 28.00
C GLU A 158 13.01 -10.64 29.16
N MET A 159 11.81 -10.13 28.86
CA MET A 159 10.86 -9.75 29.90
C MET A 159 10.32 -10.96 30.68
N THR A 160 10.18 -12.12 30.02
CA THR A 160 9.74 -13.37 30.65
C THR A 160 10.80 -13.88 31.62
N ASP A 161 12.08 -13.80 31.26
CA ASP A 161 13.20 -14.21 32.11
C ASP A 161 13.32 -13.31 33.36
N ILE A 162 13.00 -12.02 33.22
CA ILE A 162 13.09 -11.04 34.32
C ILE A 162 11.85 -11.09 35.23
N HIS A 163 10.65 -11.17 34.65
CA HIS A 163 9.38 -10.95 35.36
C HIS A 163 8.53 -12.21 35.54
N GLY A 164 8.86 -13.32 34.87
CA GLY A 164 8.03 -14.52 34.82
C GLY A 164 6.96 -14.47 33.72
N GLU A 165 6.66 -15.62 33.12
CA GLU A 165 5.72 -15.73 32.00
C GLU A 165 4.29 -15.33 32.39
N GLU A 166 3.93 -15.48 33.66
CA GLU A 166 2.64 -15.07 34.22
C GLU A 166 2.41 -13.55 34.19
N ASN A 167 3.49 -12.77 34.13
CA ASN A 167 3.48 -11.32 34.18
C ASN A 167 3.70 -10.65 32.82
N VAL A 168 3.99 -11.41 31.76
CA VAL A 168 4.18 -10.87 30.41
C VAL A 168 2.94 -11.16 29.55
N LEU A 169 2.25 -10.10 29.12
CA LEU A 169 1.09 -10.17 28.24
C LEU A 169 1.47 -9.66 26.85
N THR A 170 1.28 -10.48 25.82
CA THR A 170 1.50 -10.07 24.44
C THR A 170 0.21 -9.65 23.75
N GLU A 171 0.31 -8.70 22.81
CA GLU A 171 -0.75 -8.34 21.88
C GLU A 171 -2.10 -8.02 22.56
N ARG A 172 -2.17 -6.88 23.27
CA ARG A 172 -3.38 -6.48 24.02
C ARG A 172 -3.99 -5.19 23.54
N PHE A 173 -5.32 -5.17 23.43
CA PHE A 173 -6.06 -3.95 23.15
C PHE A 173 -6.27 -3.13 24.41
N LEU A 174 -6.18 -1.80 24.26
CA LEU A 174 -6.59 -0.87 25.30
C LEU A 174 -8.09 -0.95 25.56
N ARG A 175 -8.44 -0.98 26.85
CA ARG A 175 -9.79 -1.12 27.37
C ARG A 175 -10.10 -0.04 28.40
N ASN A 176 -11.38 0.21 28.63
CA ASN A 176 -11.85 1.03 29.73
C ASN A 176 -11.96 0.21 31.03
N ALA A 177 -12.35 0.87 32.13
CA ALA A 177 -12.55 0.23 33.43
C ALA A 177 -13.69 -0.80 33.46
N ASN A 178 -14.60 -0.80 32.47
CA ASN A 178 -15.64 -1.80 32.31
C ASN A 178 -15.16 -3.02 31.49
N GLY A 179 -13.95 -2.94 30.92
CA GLY A 179 -13.37 -3.97 30.07
C GLY A 179 -13.72 -3.84 28.59
N ASP A 180 -14.38 -2.77 28.14
CA ASP A 180 -14.68 -2.58 26.71
C ASP A 180 -13.44 -2.05 25.97
N VAL A 181 -13.22 -2.52 24.73
CA VAL A 181 -12.14 -1.99 23.88
C VAL A 181 -12.44 -0.53 23.53
N VAL A 182 -11.49 0.34 23.86
CA VAL A 182 -11.58 1.77 23.52
C VAL A 182 -10.91 2.00 22.17
N ARG A 183 -11.61 2.74 21.32
CA ARG A 183 -11.15 3.09 19.96
C ARG A 183 -10.70 4.53 19.93
N ASP A 184 -9.76 4.82 19.04
CA ASP A 184 -9.31 6.18 18.80
C ASP A 184 -10.48 7.01 18.26
N PRO A 185 -10.88 8.09 18.95
CA PRO A 185 -12.01 8.92 18.52
C PRO A 185 -11.76 9.61 17.17
N VAL A 186 -10.52 9.70 16.71
CA VAL A 186 -10.19 10.31 15.41
C VAL A 186 -10.36 9.33 14.26
N THR A 187 -9.88 8.09 14.40
CA THR A 187 -9.85 7.11 13.30
C THR A 187 -10.88 5.99 13.43
N GLY A 188 -11.45 5.75 14.61
CA GLY A 188 -12.32 4.61 14.91
C GLY A 188 -11.56 3.28 15.12
N GLU A 189 -10.24 3.30 15.05
CA GLU A 189 -9.40 2.10 15.17
C GLU A 189 -9.02 1.81 16.64
N GLY A 190 -8.88 0.52 16.98
CA GLY A 190 -8.31 0.12 18.26
C GLY A 190 -6.78 0.19 18.25
N ARG A 191 -6.16 0.20 19.42
CA ARG A 191 -4.70 0.10 19.58
C ARG A 191 -4.35 -1.22 20.26
N ARG A 192 -3.59 -2.06 19.54
CA ARG A 192 -2.96 -3.27 20.06
C ARG A 192 -1.54 -2.94 20.50
N LEU A 193 -1.21 -3.25 21.73
CA LEU A 193 0.11 -3.11 22.34
C LEU A 193 0.90 -4.39 22.11
N ASP A 194 2.19 -4.29 21.80
CA ASP A 194 3.03 -5.46 21.51
C ASP A 194 3.29 -6.29 22.77
N CYS A 195 3.73 -5.63 23.85
CA CYS A 195 4.05 -6.27 25.12
C CYS A 195 3.56 -5.41 26.30
N VAL A 196 3.02 -6.06 27.32
CA VAL A 196 2.71 -5.46 28.62
C VAL A 196 3.32 -6.31 29.73
N VAL A 197 4.15 -5.69 30.56
CA VAL A 197 4.71 -6.29 31.77
C VAL A 197 3.86 -5.88 32.97
N VAL A 198 3.27 -6.86 33.64
CA VAL A 198 2.43 -6.68 34.83
C VAL A 198 3.32 -6.65 36.07
N ASN A 199 3.12 -5.65 36.93
CA ASN A 199 3.77 -5.53 38.23
C ASN A 199 2.71 -5.21 39.29
N GLY A 200 2.23 -6.25 39.97
CA GLY A 200 1.09 -6.14 40.87
C GLY A 200 -0.19 -5.80 40.11
N GLN A 201 -0.82 -4.68 40.44
CA GLN A 201 -2.08 -4.23 39.82
C GLN A 201 -1.86 -3.28 38.62
N CYS A 202 -0.62 -2.83 38.40
CA CYS A 202 -0.26 -1.94 37.31
C CYS A 202 0.51 -2.69 36.22
N GLY A 203 0.48 -2.18 35.00
CA GLY A 203 1.25 -2.69 33.87
C GLY A 203 2.03 -1.60 33.14
N TYR A 204 3.16 -2.00 32.57
CA TYR A 204 4.01 -1.17 31.71
C TYR A 204 3.93 -1.72 30.29
N ALA A 205 3.60 -0.86 29.33
CA ALA A 205 3.49 -1.24 27.94
C ALA A 205 4.76 -0.89 27.16
N ALA A 206 5.13 -1.76 26.23
CA ALA A 206 6.25 -1.56 25.33
C ALA A 206 5.81 -1.80 23.88
N GLU A 207 6.27 -0.93 22.98
CA GLU A 207 6.13 -1.03 21.53
C GLU A 207 7.51 -1.34 20.95
N VAL A 208 7.66 -2.52 20.34
CA VAL A 208 8.96 -3.01 19.87
C VAL A 208 9.12 -2.71 18.40
N THR A 209 10.24 -2.11 18.00
CA THR A 209 10.44 -1.65 16.62
C THR A 209 11.91 -1.68 16.21
N SER A 210 12.16 -1.50 14.91
CA SER A 210 13.53 -1.29 14.42
C SER A 210 14.07 0.10 14.78
N PRO A 211 15.40 0.32 14.74
CA PRO A 211 16.02 1.54 15.27
C PRO A 211 15.60 2.85 14.60
N THR A 212 15.18 2.79 13.33
CA THR A 212 14.97 3.97 12.47
C THR A 212 13.49 4.25 12.20
N VAL A 213 12.58 3.35 12.57
CA VAL A 213 11.15 3.52 12.29
C VAL A 213 10.54 4.58 13.20
N ASP A 214 9.86 5.56 12.60
CA ASP A 214 9.08 6.56 13.31
C ASP A 214 7.75 5.96 13.79
N LYS A 215 7.50 6.07 15.09
CA LYS A 215 6.31 5.56 15.79
C LYS A 215 5.38 6.67 16.29
N THR A 216 5.62 7.93 15.90
CA THR A 216 4.88 9.11 16.39
C THR A 216 3.36 8.96 16.24
N GLN A 217 2.88 8.50 15.09
CA GLN A 217 1.43 8.33 14.87
C GLN A 217 0.82 7.23 15.72
N GLN A 218 1.58 6.16 16.02
CA GLN A 218 1.10 5.09 16.88
C GLN A 218 0.99 5.57 18.34
N ILE A 219 2.00 6.30 18.83
CA ILE A 219 1.94 6.91 20.17
C ILE A 219 0.80 7.91 20.26
N ARG A 220 0.59 8.75 19.24
CA ARG A 220 -0.53 9.69 19.22
C ARG A 220 -1.89 8.99 19.29
N LYS A 221 -2.08 7.91 18.52
CA LYS A 221 -3.31 7.09 18.56
C LYS A 221 -3.55 6.54 19.96
N GLU A 222 -2.50 6.04 20.59
CA GLU A 222 -2.55 5.55 21.96
C GLU A 222 -2.89 6.64 22.97
N THR A 223 -2.30 7.83 22.86
CA THR A 223 -2.65 8.99 23.69
C THR A 223 -4.13 9.36 23.54
N ASN A 224 -4.66 9.39 22.32
CA ASN A 224 -6.08 9.67 22.08
C ASN A 224 -6.99 8.64 22.77
N ILE A 225 -6.66 7.35 22.65
CA ILE A 225 -7.41 6.26 23.26
C ILE A 225 -7.37 6.35 24.79
N ARG A 226 -6.21 6.64 25.38
CA ARG A 226 -6.08 6.84 26.82
C ARG A 226 -6.89 8.04 27.31
N ASN A 227 -6.89 9.15 26.56
CA ASN A 227 -7.73 10.32 26.86
C ASN A 227 -9.23 10.02 26.79
N ALA A 228 -9.63 9.02 25.99
CA ALA A 228 -11.00 8.51 25.92
C ALA A 228 -11.32 7.45 27.01
N GLY A 229 -10.41 7.22 27.97
CA GLY A 229 -10.58 6.26 29.06
C GLY A 229 -10.02 4.86 28.78
N GLY A 230 -9.29 4.67 27.68
CA GLY A 230 -8.62 3.40 27.35
C GLY A 230 -7.30 3.21 28.09
N THR A 231 -7.37 3.00 29.40
CA THR A 231 -6.19 2.91 30.29
C THR A 231 -5.91 1.51 30.83
N PHE A 232 -6.68 0.49 30.43
CA PHE A 232 -6.54 -0.88 30.93
C PHE A 232 -6.17 -1.87 29.83
N VAL A 233 -5.60 -3.00 30.22
CA VAL A 233 -5.55 -4.21 29.40
C VAL A 233 -6.11 -5.40 30.16
N GLN A 234 -6.68 -6.36 29.45
CA GLN A 234 -7.18 -7.58 30.08
C GLN A 234 -6.09 -8.65 30.12
N ASN A 235 -5.86 -9.21 31.31
CA ASN A 235 -5.08 -10.44 31.46
C ASN A 235 -5.91 -11.61 30.89
N PRO A 236 -5.44 -12.31 29.84
CA PRO A 236 -6.20 -13.37 29.17
C PRO A 236 -6.38 -14.61 30.05
N ARG A 237 -5.50 -14.81 31.04
CA ARG A 237 -5.51 -16.00 31.91
C ARG A 237 -6.51 -15.83 33.05
N THR A 238 -6.56 -14.64 33.64
CA THR A 238 -7.39 -14.36 34.83
C THR A 238 -8.66 -13.58 34.52
N GLY A 239 -8.70 -12.90 33.37
CA GLY A 239 -9.78 -11.96 33.00
C GLY A 239 -9.66 -10.60 33.68
N GLU A 240 -8.68 -10.41 34.57
CA GLU A 240 -8.45 -9.18 35.33
C GLU A 240 -8.08 -8.00 34.41
N LEU A 241 -8.55 -6.81 34.77
CA LEU A 241 -8.16 -5.56 34.11
C LEU A 241 -6.96 -4.97 34.84
N ILE A 242 -5.84 -4.91 34.13
CA ILE A 242 -4.59 -4.31 34.59
C ILE A 242 -4.55 -2.86 34.13
N GLU A 243 -4.41 -1.92 35.05
CA GLU A 243 -4.27 -0.51 34.72
C GLU A 243 -2.86 -0.24 34.18
N LEU A 244 -2.77 0.53 33.10
CA LEU A 244 -1.50 0.95 32.53
C LEU A 244 -1.18 2.36 32.99
N GLU A 245 0.02 2.59 33.52
CA GLU A 245 0.39 3.90 34.09
C GLU A 245 0.63 4.96 33.00
N ASN A 246 1.37 4.59 31.96
CA ASN A 246 1.85 5.52 30.93
C ASN A 246 1.51 5.04 29.51
N THR A 247 1.75 5.90 28.52
CA THR A 247 1.85 5.46 27.12
C THR A 247 3.05 4.53 26.96
N SER A 248 2.94 3.63 25.99
CA SER A 248 3.96 2.63 25.69
C SER A 248 5.34 3.24 25.49
N GLU A 249 6.35 2.61 26.09
CA GLU A 249 7.75 2.89 25.81
C GLU A 249 8.13 2.32 24.44
N ILE A 250 8.85 3.08 23.63
CA ILE A 250 9.34 2.59 22.34
C ILE A 250 10.68 1.89 22.55
N ILE A 251 10.69 0.57 22.38
CA ILE A 251 11.89 -0.26 22.48
C ILE A 251 12.44 -0.51 21.08
N ARG A 252 13.71 -0.14 20.86
CA ARG A 252 14.38 -0.27 19.56
C ARG A 252 15.37 -1.42 19.60
N LEU A 253 15.12 -2.44 18.77
CA LEU A 253 15.94 -3.64 18.65
C LEU A 253 16.37 -3.85 17.20
N GLU A 254 17.53 -4.48 17.01
CA GLU A 254 18.09 -4.83 15.70
C GLU A 254 17.47 -6.08 15.09
#